data_AF-A0A1K9Z7V3-F1
#
_entry.id   AF-A0A1K9Z7V3-F1
#
_cell.length_a   1.000
_cell.length_b   1.000
_cell.length_c   1.000
_cell.angle_alpha   90.00
_cell.angle_beta   90.00
_cell.angle_gamma   90.00
#
_symmetry.space_group_name_H-M   'P 1'
#
loop_
_entity.id
_entity.type
_entity.pdbx_description
1 polymer ?
#
loop_
_entity_poly.entity_id
_entity_poly.type
_entity_poly.pdbx_seq_one_letter_code
_entity_poly.pdbx_strand_id
1 'polypeptide(L)' 'MLEHNIPRNITTYQQYHALLVEHAKRYCTKIPQCQHCPLSECCHKKIE' A
#
# COMPACT_ATOMS: atom_id res chain seq x y z
N MET A 1 9.04 6.33 -11.35
CA MET A 1 7.77 6.93 -10.88
C MET A 1 6.62 5.97 -11.16
N LEU A 2 5.68 5.82 -10.22
CA LEU A 2 4.57 4.84 -10.29
C LEU A 2 3.70 5.03 -11.54
N GLU A 3 3.36 6.28 -11.85
CA GLU A 3 2.60 6.76 -13.01
C GLU A 3 3.21 6.41 -14.38
N HIS A 4 4.50 6.05 -14.46
CA HIS A 4 5.11 5.62 -15.73
C HIS A 4 4.93 4.12 -16.00
N ASN A 5 4.61 3.33 -14.97
CA ASN A 5 4.45 1.87 -15.06
C ASN A 5 2.98 1.44 -15.03
N ILE A 6 2.06 2.41 -14.93
CA ILE A 6 0.62 2.16 -14.84
C ILE A 6 -0.04 2.72 -16.10
N PRO A 7 -0.96 1.97 -16.75
CA PRO A 7 -1.73 2.50 -17.86
C PRO A 7 -2.42 3.80 -17.44
N ARG A 8 -2.38 4.81 -18.31
CA ARG A 8 -2.91 6.15 -18.03
C ARG A 8 -4.46 6.14 -18.06
N ASN A 9 -5.04 5.45 -17.08
CA ASN A 9 -6.47 5.22 -16.91
C ASN A 9 -6.87 5.66 -15.49
N ILE A 10 -7.86 6.56 -15.41
CA ILE A 10 -8.36 7.13 -14.15
C ILE A 10 -8.85 6.03 -13.20
N THR A 11 -9.54 5.01 -13.70
CA THR A 11 -10.04 3.89 -12.88
C THR A 11 -8.89 3.14 -12.23
N THR A 12 -7.79 2.92 -12.95
CA THR A 12 -6.60 2.26 -12.41
C THR A 12 -5.99 3.09 -11.28
N TYR A 13 -5.84 4.40 -11.46
CA TYR A 13 -5.36 5.28 -10.39
C TYR A 13 -6.27 5.28 -9.15
N GLN A 14 -7.59 5.29 -9.36
CA GLN A 14 -8.56 5.22 -8.27
C GLN A 14 -8.45 3.90 -7.49
N GLN A 15 -8.27 2.77 -8.18
CA GLN A 15 -8.07 1.47 -7.55
C GLN A 15 -6.79 1.43 -6.73
N TYR A 16 -5.66 1.89 -7.27
CA TYR A 16 -4.40 1.95 -6.52
C TYR A 16 -4.52 2.87 -5.30
N HIS A 17 -5.13 4.04 -5.44
CA HIS A 17 -5.38 4.93 -4.31
C HIS A 17 -6.23 4.25 -3.23
N ALA A 18 -7.33 3.59 -3.61
CA ALA A 18 -8.18 2.87 -2.67
C ALA A 18 -7.41 1.76 -1.93
N LEU A 19 -6.60 0.97 -2.64
CA LEU A 19 -5.78 -0.08 -2.04
C LEU A 19 -4.73 0.48 -1.07
N LEU A 20 -4.05 1.56 -1.43
CA LEU A 20 -3.07 2.23 -0.56
C LEU A 20 -3.73 2.78 0.71
N VAL A 21 -4.91 3.39 0.56
CA VAL A 21 -5.68 3.93 1.69
C VAL A 21 -6.16 2.81 2.61
N GLU A 22 -6.75 1.75 2.07
CA GLU A 22 -7.18 0.60 2.87
C GLU A 22 -6.00 -0.07 3.58
N HIS A 23 -4.87 -0.21 2.88
CA HIS A 23 -3.65 -0.75 3.47
C HIS A 23 -3.14 0.10 4.65
N ALA A 24 -3.05 1.42 4.47
CA ALA A 24 -2.60 2.34 5.51
C ALA A 24 -3.55 2.36 6.71
N LYS A 25 -4.87 2.28 6.48
CA LYS A 25 -5.88 2.26 7.54
C LYS A 25 -5.92 0.94 8.31
N ARG A 26 -5.75 -0.20 7.64
CA ARG A 26 -5.87 -1.53 8.25
C ARG A 26 -4.57 -2.04 8.87
N TYR A 27 -3.43 -1.76 8.23
CA TYR A 27 -2.14 -2.37 8.60
C TYR A 27 -1.08 -1.32 8.93
N CYS A 28 -0.80 -0.39 8.01
CA CYS A 28 0.31 0.56 8.15
C CYS A 28 -0.14 1.87 8.83
N THR A 29 -0.76 1.75 10.00
CA THR A 29 -1.20 2.91 10.81
C THR A 29 -0.05 3.48 11.64
N LYS A 30 -0.33 4.45 12.52
CA LYS A 30 0.67 5.04 13.44
C LYS A 30 1.41 3.98 14.27
N ILE A 31 0.71 2.90 14.65
CA ILE A 31 1.30 1.70 15.26
C ILE A 31 1.06 0.55 14.27
N PRO A 32 2.04 0.26 13.40
CA PRO A 32 1.81 -0.64 12.28
C PRO A 32 1.64 -2.09 12.74
N GLN A 33 0.67 -2.79 12.14
CA GLN A 33 0.41 -4.22 12.38
C GLN A 33 1.18 -5.06 11.36
N CYS A 34 2.50 -4.96 11.38
CA CYS A 34 3.39 -5.55 10.37
C CYS A 34 3.29 -7.08 10.29
N GLN A 35 2.97 -7.78 11.37
CA GLN A 35 2.82 -9.25 11.36
C GLN A 35 1.67 -9.72 10.46
N HIS A 36 0.61 -8.93 10.35
CA HIS A 36 -0.57 -9.23 9.53
C HIS A 36 -0.58 -8.46 8.20
N CYS A 37 0.49 -7.70 7.94
CA CYS A 37 0.60 -6.85 6.77
C CYS A 37 0.94 -7.70 5.54
N PRO A 38 0.15 -7.63 4.45
CA PRO A 38 0.42 -8.39 3.23
C PRO A 38 1.71 -7.96 2.52
N LEU A 39 2.25 -6.78 2.85
CA LEU A 39 3.51 -6.28 2.32
C LEU A 39 4.70 -6.55 3.25
N SER A 40 4.51 -7.29 4.35
CA SER A 40 5.53 -7.46 5.39
C SER A 40 6.83 -8.08 4.86
N GLU A 41 6.76 -9.02 3.92
CA GLU A 41 7.92 -9.68 3.35
C GLU A 41 8.78 -8.77 2.46
N CYS A 42 8.16 -7.74 1.85
CA CYS A 42 8.85 -6.81 0.96
C CYS A 42 8.96 -5.39 1.54
N CYS A 43 8.54 -5.17 2.79
CA CYS A 43 8.54 -3.87 3.42
C CYS A 43 9.89 -3.58 4.10
N HIS A 44 10.64 -2.64 3.54
CA HIS A 44 11.93 -2.18 4.09
C HIS A 44 11.82 -1.46 5.44
N LYS A 45 10.61 -1.06 5.85
CA LYS A 45 10.33 -0.41 7.15
C LYS A 45 9.50 -1.29 8.08
N LYS A 46 9.51 -2.62 7.87
CA LYS A 46 8.83 -3.56 8.77
C LYS A 46 9.34 -3.33 10.21
N ILE A 47 8.41 -3.27 11.15
CA ILE A 47 8.69 -3.19 12.58
C ILE A 47 8.21 -4.50 13.19
N GLU A 48 8.99 -5.06 14.12
CA GLU A 48 8.65 -6.30 14.85
C GLU A 48 7.67 -6.04 16.00
#